data_AF-A0A2N6CLK1-F1
#
_entry.id   AF-A0A2N6CLK1-F1
#
_cell.length_a   1.000
_cell.length_b   1.000
_cell.length_c   1.000
_cell.angle_alpha   90.00
_cell.angle_beta   90.00
_cell.angle_gamma   90.00
#
_symmetry.space_group_name_H-M   'P 1'
#
loop_
_entity.id
_entity.type
_entity.pdbx_description
1 polymer ?
#
loop_
_entity_poly.entity_id
_entity_poly.type
_entity_poly.pdbx_seq_one_letter_code
_entity_poly.pdbx_strand_id
1 'polypeptide(L)'
;MFTYYLRLAWLSIRRNPILTALMVAAIGVGIGACTTTLTVYHLMARDPIPQKSDSIYRVLVDSWDPANPFYDGDQGAAPPFMMTHQDATALMNSKIPTHQAAMYRSAFVVESDNPEIAPDTYSARATYRGFFEMFDLEFVYGGSWDAAAYENGELVVVINRALNEDLFDGEN
;
A
#
# COMPACT_ATOMS: atom_id res chain seq x y z
N MET A 1 -37.16 42.84 -2.57
CA MET A 1 -36.12 43.10 -1.54
C MET A 1 -34.84 42.30 -1.78
N PHE A 2 -34.87 40.98 -1.96
CA PHE A 2 -33.67 40.17 -2.23
C PHE A 2 -32.83 40.64 -3.44
N THR A 3 -33.47 40.89 -4.57
CA THR A 3 -32.82 41.42 -5.79
C THR A 3 -32.23 42.81 -5.59
N TYR A 4 -32.85 43.63 -4.75
CA TYR A 4 -32.37 44.96 -4.39
C TYR A 4 -31.08 44.86 -3.54
N TYR A 5 -31.03 43.95 -2.56
CA TYR A 5 -29.83 43.71 -1.76
C TYR A 5 -28.67 43.10 -2.59
N LEU A 6 -28.94 42.21 -3.55
CA LEU A 6 -27.91 41.72 -4.48
C LEU A 6 -27.30 42.85 -5.32
N ARG A 7 -28.14 43.79 -5.81
CA ARG A 7 -27.67 44.96 -6.57
C ARG A 7 -26.78 45.87 -5.71
N LEU A 8 -27.16 46.10 -4.45
CA LEU A 8 -26.36 46.85 -3.48
C LEU A 8 -25.03 46.15 -3.14
N ALA A 9 -25.05 44.84 -2.94
CA ALA A 9 -23.84 44.05 -2.70
C ALA A 9 -22.86 44.14 -3.88
N TRP A 10 -23.36 44.02 -5.12
CA TRP A 10 -22.54 44.16 -6.33
C TRP A 10 -21.89 45.54 -6.45
N LEU A 11 -22.65 46.60 -6.16
CA LEU A 11 -22.12 47.97 -6.11
C LEU A 11 -21.04 48.13 -5.03
N SER A 12 -21.22 47.50 -3.86
CA SER A 12 -20.25 47.51 -2.77
C SER A 12 -18.93 46.82 -3.14
N ILE A 13 -19.01 45.67 -3.82
CA ILE A 13 -17.84 44.92 -4.30
C ILE A 13 -17.01 45.75 -5.29
N ARG A 14 -17.68 46.45 -6.21
CA ARG A 14 -17.00 47.33 -7.19
C ARG A 14 -16.36 48.57 -6.56
N ARG A 15 -16.81 48.99 -5.38
CA ARG A 15 -16.26 50.17 -4.70
C ARG A 15 -14.85 49.92 -4.14
N ASN A 16 -14.56 48.70 -3.68
CA ASN A 16 -13.27 48.33 -3.07
C ASN A 16 -12.73 47.01 -3.65
N PRO A 17 -12.35 46.99 -4.94
CA PRO A 17 -12.05 45.75 -5.66
C PRO A 17 -10.87 44.97 -5.07
N ILE A 18 -9.83 45.65 -4.59
CA ILE A 18 -8.63 45.01 -4.02
C ILE A 18 -8.96 44.27 -2.72
N LEU A 19 -9.64 44.94 -1.79
CA LEU A 19 -9.98 44.35 -0.49
C LEU A 19 -10.94 43.18 -0.65
N THR A 20 -11.95 43.31 -1.52
CA THR A 20 -12.85 42.19 -1.83
C THR A 20 -12.12 41.03 -2.50
N ALA A 21 -11.21 41.29 -3.44
CA ALA A 21 -10.40 40.23 -4.06
C ALA A 21 -9.56 39.47 -3.04
N LEU A 22 -8.92 40.18 -2.09
CA LEU A 22 -8.14 39.55 -1.02
C LEU A 22 -9.01 38.69 -0.10
N MET A 23 -10.21 39.15 0.28
CA MET A 23 -11.14 38.35 1.07
C MET A 23 -11.57 37.07 0.34
N VAL A 24 -11.92 37.19 -0.95
CA VAL A 24 -12.31 36.04 -1.77
C VAL A 24 -11.14 35.09 -1.95
N ALA A 25 -9.92 35.59 -2.17
CA ALA A 25 -8.73 34.77 -2.29
C ALA A 25 -8.41 34.01 -0.99
N ALA A 26 -8.46 34.68 0.16
CA ALA A 26 -8.22 34.04 1.45
C ALA A 26 -9.23 32.91 1.73
N ILE A 27 -10.52 33.16 1.46
CA ILE A 27 -11.57 32.15 1.59
C ILE A 27 -11.37 31.01 0.58
N GLY A 28 -11.05 31.35 -0.68
CA GLY A 28 -10.81 30.39 -1.75
C GLY A 28 -9.64 29.45 -1.46
N VAL A 29 -8.53 29.98 -0.95
CA VAL A 29 -7.37 29.19 -0.54
C VAL A 29 -7.74 28.25 0.61
N GLY A 30 -8.47 28.73 1.62
CA GLY A 30 -8.93 27.90 2.74
C GLY A 30 -9.82 26.73 2.29
N ILE A 31 -10.82 27.01 1.44
CA ILE A 31 -11.71 25.98 0.90
C ILE A 31 -10.93 25.00 0.02
N GLY A 32 -10.04 25.51 -0.83
CA GLY A 32 -9.21 24.69 -1.72
C GLY A 32 -8.30 23.72 -0.96
N ALA A 33 -7.64 24.20 0.09
CA ALA A 33 -6.80 23.38 0.94
C ALA A 33 -7.61 22.27 1.63
N CYS A 34 -8.74 22.61 2.28
CA CYS A 34 -9.59 21.63 2.95
C CYS A 34 -10.14 20.58 1.98
N THR A 35 -10.62 21.00 0.80
CA THR A 35 -11.18 20.08 -0.21
C THR A 35 -10.12 19.13 -0.76
N THR A 36 -8.91 19.63 -0.99
CA THR A 36 -7.78 18.82 -1.47
C THR A 36 -7.40 17.77 -0.43
N THR A 37 -7.24 18.17 0.83
CA THR A 37 -6.90 17.25 1.93
C THR A 37 -7.97 16.17 2.10
N LEU A 38 -9.26 16.53 2.09
CA LEU A 38 -10.35 15.56 2.18
C LEU A 38 -10.37 14.61 0.98
N THR A 39 -10.06 15.10 -0.21
CA THR A 39 -10.01 14.27 -1.42
C THR A 39 -8.86 13.27 -1.34
N VAL A 40 -7.67 13.72 -0.95
CA VAL A 40 -6.50 12.84 -0.75
C VAL A 40 -6.80 11.80 0.32
N TYR A 41 -7.36 12.21 1.47
CA TYR A 41 -7.76 11.29 2.53
C TYR A 41 -8.78 10.26 2.02
N HIS A 42 -9.80 10.70 1.28
CA HIS A 42 -10.81 9.79 0.74
C HIS A 42 -10.23 8.80 -0.26
N LEU A 43 -9.26 9.21 -1.08
CA LEU A 43 -8.56 8.31 -2.01
C LEU A 43 -7.68 7.31 -1.26
N MET A 44 -6.97 7.74 -0.21
CA MET A 44 -6.10 6.86 0.59
C MET A 44 -6.86 5.90 1.50
N ALA A 45 -8.08 6.28 1.93
CA ALA A 45 -8.93 5.45 2.77
C ALA A 45 -9.77 4.44 1.99
N ARG A 46 -9.70 4.45 0.65
CA ARG A 46 -10.37 3.44 -0.17
C ARG A 46 -9.66 2.10 -0.05
N ASP A 47 -10.47 1.06 -0.12
CA ASP A 47 -9.99 -0.31 -0.23
C ASP A 47 -9.11 -0.45 -1.49
N PRO A 48 -7.86 -0.93 -1.36
CA PRO A 48 -6.98 -1.11 -2.50
C PRO A 48 -7.42 -2.24 -3.43
N ILE A 49 -8.23 -3.21 -2.98
CA ILE A 49 -8.67 -4.36 -3.77
C ILE A 49 -10.15 -4.71 -3.51
N PRO A 50 -11.09 -3.79 -3.78
CA PRO A 50 -12.49 -3.91 -3.38
C PRO A 50 -13.21 -5.15 -3.93
N GLN A 51 -12.69 -5.73 -5.02
CA GLN A 51 -13.22 -6.96 -5.62
C GLN A 51 -12.87 -8.24 -4.84
N LYS A 52 -11.86 -8.21 -3.96
CA LYS A 52 -11.33 -9.40 -3.24
C LYS A 52 -11.16 -9.21 -1.75
N SER A 53 -11.14 -7.99 -1.24
CA SER A 53 -10.83 -7.67 0.16
C SER A 53 -11.68 -8.44 1.17
N ASP A 54 -12.96 -8.69 0.88
CA ASP A 54 -13.86 -9.49 1.71
C ASP A 54 -13.44 -10.96 1.88
N SER A 55 -12.53 -11.44 1.03
CA SER A 55 -12.02 -12.82 0.99
C SER A 55 -10.53 -12.96 1.33
N ILE A 56 -9.82 -11.84 1.54
CA ILE A 56 -8.40 -11.84 1.91
C ILE A 56 -8.28 -11.68 3.42
N TYR A 57 -7.77 -12.69 4.08
CA TYR A 57 -7.61 -12.69 5.54
C TYR A 57 -6.14 -12.67 5.93
N ARG A 58 -5.80 -11.82 6.90
CA ARG A 58 -4.52 -11.90 7.61
C ARG A 58 -4.67 -12.79 8.83
N VAL A 59 -4.02 -13.95 8.80
CA VAL A 59 -4.00 -14.86 9.93
C VAL A 59 -2.94 -14.39 10.93
N LEU A 60 -3.34 -14.27 12.19
CA LEU A 60 -2.45 -14.02 13.32
C LEU A 60 -2.55 -15.23 14.26
N VAL A 61 -1.41 -15.72 14.71
CA VAL A 61 -1.33 -16.87 15.62
C VAL A 61 -0.64 -16.40 16.89
N ASP A 62 -1.29 -16.64 18.03
CA ASP A 62 -0.66 -16.47 19.33
C ASP A 62 -0.16 -17.83 19.83
N SER A 63 1.14 -18.02 19.73
CA SER A 63 1.83 -19.23 20.21
C SER A 63 2.48 -19.01 21.59
N TRP A 64 2.16 -17.91 22.28
CA TRP A 64 2.68 -17.61 23.61
C TRP A 64 1.90 -18.35 24.71
N ASP A 65 2.47 -18.35 25.91
CA ASP A 65 1.79 -18.87 27.11
C ASP A 65 0.53 -18.04 27.37
N PRO A 66 -0.67 -18.65 27.51
CA PRO A 66 -1.89 -17.92 27.84
C PRO A 66 -1.80 -17.08 29.14
N ALA A 67 -0.91 -17.44 30.07
CA ALA A 67 -0.64 -16.67 31.28
C ALA A 67 0.37 -15.53 31.06
N ASN A 68 1.14 -15.56 29.98
CA ASN A 68 2.14 -14.56 29.60
C ASN A 68 2.05 -14.26 28.09
N PRO A 69 0.96 -13.60 27.65
CA PRO A 69 0.75 -13.33 26.23
C PRO A 69 1.76 -12.30 25.69
N PHE A 70 1.88 -12.24 24.36
CA PHE A 70 2.78 -11.31 23.68
C PHE A 70 2.50 -9.83 24.01
N TYR A 71 1.22 -9.47 24.07
CA TYR A 71 0.75 -8.16 24.46
C TYR A 71 -0.43 -8.32 25.40
N ASP A 72 -0.38 -7.68 26.58
CA ASP A 72 -1.46 -7.62 27.55
C ASP A 72 -1.79 -6.15 27.84
N GLY A 73 -2.87 -5.65 27.25
CA GLY A 73 -3.30 -4.25 27.39
C GLY A 73 -4.79 -4.13 27.62
N ASP A 74 -5.29 -2.90 27.72
CA ASP A 74 -6.69 -2.60 28.10
C ASP A 74 -7.77 -3.26 27.21
N GLN A 75 -7.41 -3.70 26.00
CA GLN A 75 -8.31 -4.37 25.05
C GLN A 75 -8.15 -5.91 25.05
N GLY A 76 -7.37 -6.46 25.99
CA GLY A 76 -7.08 -7.88 26.11
C GLY A 76 -5.80 -8.31 25.39
N ALA A 77 -5.52 -9.61 25.46
CA ALA A 77 -4.37 -10.23 24.83
C ALA A 77 -4.44 -10.12 23.30
N ALA A 78 -3.34 -9.70 22.66
CA ALA A 78 -3.26 -9.59 21.21
C ALA A 78 -2.09 -10.43 20.64
N PRO A 79 -2.31 -11.20 19.56
CA PRO A 79 -1.26 -11.97 18.93
C PRO A 79 -0.18 -11.04 18.34
N PRO A 80 1.07 -11.52 18.20
CA PRO A 80 2.11 -10.78 17.53
C PRO A 80 1.79 -10.53 16.05
N PHE A 81 2.31 -9.43 15.49
CA PHE A 81 2.15 -9.09 14.07
C PHE A 81 2.86 -10.06 13.12
N MET A 82 3.84 -10.81 13.61
CA MET A 82 4.55 -11.86 12.89
C MET A 82 4.42 -13.17 13.66
N MET A 83 4.17 -14.26 12.95
CA MET A 83 4.14 -15.61 13.51
C MET A 83 5.51 -16.28 13.40
N THR A 84 5.69 -17.39 14.10
CA THR A 84 6.92 -18.19 14.00
C THR A 84 7.03 -18.85 12.62
N HIS A 85 8.25 -19.22 12.22
CA HIS A 85 8.45 -19.97 10.98
C HIS A 85 7.68 -21.30 11.00
N GLN A 86 7.66 -22.00 12.13
CA GLN A 86 6.96 -23.27 12.27
C GLN A 86 5.45 -23.13 12.03
N ASP A 87 4.82 -22.10 12.61
CA ASP A 87 3.39 -21.82 12.43
C ASP A 87 3.09 -21.44 10.97
N ALA A 88 3.94 -20.60 10.37
CA ALA A 88 3.82 -20.23 8.96
C ALA A 88 3.90 -21.46 8.05
N THR A 89 4.89 -22.35 8.27
CA THR A 89 5.02 -23.59 7.50
C THR A 89 3.83 -24.53 7.71
N ALA A 90 3.32 -24.65 8.94
CA ALA A 90 2.13 -25.47 9.21
C ALA A 90 0.89 -24.95 8.47
N LEU A 91 0.67 -23.63 8.48
CA LEU A 91 -0.41 -23.00 7.73
C LEU A 91 -0.24 -23.17 6.22
N MET A 92 0.97 -23.00 5.70
CA MET A 92 1.26 -23.18 4.27
C MET A 92 1.09 -24.63 3.78
N ASN A 93 1.08 -25.61 4.69
CA ASN A 93 0.76 -27.01 4.38
C ASN A 93 -0.74 -27.33 4.47
N SER A 94 -1.57 -26.38 4.94
CA SER A 94 -3.01 -26.53 5.01
C SER A 94 -3.65 -26.51 3.62
N LYS A 95 -4.75 -27.25 3.46
CA LYS A 95 -5.59 -27.26 2.25
C LYS A 95 -6.88 -26.46 2.41
N ILE A 96 -7.02 -25.71 3.50
CA ILE A 96 -8.24 -24.96 3.81
C ILE A 96 -8.44 -23.77 2.85
N PRO A 97 -7.47 -22.85 2.68
CA PRO A 97 -7.63 -21.76 1.72
C PRO A 97 -7.33 -22.20 0.29
N THR A 98 -8.03 -21.60 -0.69
CA THR A 98 -7.74 -21.83 -2.12
C THR A 98 -6.38 -21.28 -2.53
N HIS A 99 -6.05 -20.07 -2.05
CA HIS A 99 -4.76 -19.43 -2.25
C HIS A 99 -4.23 -18.93 -0.92
N GLN A 100 -2.93 -19.12 -0.68
CA GLN A 100 -2.27 -18.70 0.54
C GLN A 100 -0.83 -18.29 0.26
N ALA A 101 -0.33 -17.36 1.05
CA ALA A 101 1.06 -16.96 1.02
C ALA A 101 1.49 -16.43 2.40
N ALA A 102 2.49 -17.08 2.99
CA ALA A 102 3.24 -16.47 4.07
C ALA A 102 4.20 -15.44 3.46
N MET A 103 4.36 -14.30 4.13
CA MET A 103 5.19 -13.21 3.62
C MET A 103 5.71 -12.33 4.73
N TYR A 104 6.89 -11.74 4.52
CA TYR A 104 7.45 -10.74 5.40
C TYR A 104 8.15 -9.65 4.60
N ARG A 105 8.30 -8.47 5.22
CA ARG A 105 9.02 -7.36 4.62
C ARG A 105 10.52 -7.61 4.73
N SER A 106 11.22 -7.45 3.62
CA SER A 106 12.67 -7.51 3.53
C SER A 106 13.19 -6.27 2.79
N ALA A 107 14.50 -6.15 2.65
CA ALA A 107 15.14 -5.20 1.76
C ALA A 107 16.44 -5.82 1.22
N PHE A 108 16.81 -5.45 0.00
CA PHE A 108 18.04 -5.91 -0.64
C PHE A 108 18.77 -4.72 -1.24
N VAL A 109 20.10 -4.78 -1.20
CA VAL A 109 20.94 -3.92 -2.04
C VAL A 109 20.97 -4.57 -3.41
N VAL A 110 20.59 -3.81 -4.43
CA VAL A 110 20.61 -4.25 -5.82
C VAL A 110 21.76 -3.55 -6.51
N GLU A 111 22.62 -4.34 -7.14
CA GLU A 111 23.77 -3.89 -7.91
C GLU A 111 23.56 -4.34 -9.36
N SER A 112 23.92 -3.47 -10.30
CA SER A 112 23.88 -3.75 -11.73
C SER A 112 25.30 -4.04 -12.23
N ASP A 113 25.39 -4.87 -13.27
CA ASP A 113 26.64 -5.06 -14.01
C ASP A 113 27.03 -3.80 -14.81
N ASN A 114 26.08 -2.88 -15.04
CA ASN A 114 26.37 -1.59 -15.64
C ASN A 114 26.98 -0.63 -14.59
N PRO A 115 28.25 -0.22 -14.72
CA PRO A 115 28.93 0.62 -13.74
C PRO A 115 28.38 2.06 -13.67
N GLU A 116 27.54 2.48 -14.62
CA GLU A 116 26.87 3.79 -14.56
C GLU A 116 25.67 3.79 -13.60
N ILE A 117 25.14 2.61 -13.25
CA ILE A 117 24.03 2.46 -12.31
C ILE A 117 24.60 2.21 -10.92
N ALA A 118 24.44 3.20 -10.04
CA ALA A 118 24.89 3.07 -8.65
C ALA A 118 24.02 2.04 -7.88
N PRO A 119 24.62 1.22 -7.00
CA PRO A 119 23.86 0.33 -6.14
C PRO A 119 22.88 1.09 -5.23
N ASP A 120 21.67 0.58 -5.08
CA ASP A 120 20.65 1.16 -4.20
C ASP A 120 19.90 0.08 -3.39
N THR A 121 19.27 0.49 -2.30
CA THR A 121 18.50 -0.40 -1.42
C THR A 121 17.02 -0.36 -1.76
N TYR A 122 16.49 -1.51 -2.16
CA TYR A 122 15.08 -1.66 -2.50
C TYR A 122 14.33 -2.42 -1.41
N SER A 123 13.15 -1.92 -1.06
CA SER A 123 12.22 -2.67 -0.20
C SER A 123 11.70 -3.87 -0.99
N ALA A 124 11.78 -5.05 -0.38
CA ALA A 124 11.34 -6.29 -0.99
C ALA A 124 10.32 -7.02 -0.11
N ARG A 125 9.61 -7.96 -0.71
CA ARG A 125 8.71 -8.85 0.03
C ARG A 125 9.11 -10.28 -0.26
N ALA A 126 9.64 -10.95 0.76
CA ALA A 126 9.85 -12.39 0.71
C ALA A 126 8.48 -13.04 0.91
N THR A 127 8.08 -13.90 -0.03
CA THR A 127 6.72 -14.44 -0.08
C THR A 127 6.69 -15.80 -0.75
N TYR A 128 5.58 -16.51 -0.60
CA TYR A 128 5.24 -17.68 -1.41
C TYR A 128 4.54 -17.26 -2.71
N ARG A 129 4.55 -18.16 -3.71
CA ARG A 129 3.97 -17.93 -5.05
C ARG A 129 2.49 -17.51 -5.03
N GLY A 130 1.71 -17.99 -4.05
CA GLY A 130 0.28 -17.69 -3.96
C GLY A 130 -0.03 -16.20 -3.85
N PHE A 131 0.95 -15.40 -3.46
CA PHE A 131 0.85 -13.94 -3.38
C PHE A 131 0.39 -13.30 -4.70
N PHE A 132 0.94 -13.73 -5.84
CA PHE A 132 0.62 -13.10 -7.12
C PHE A 132 -0.85 -13.30 -7.52
N GLU A 133 -1.39 -14.49 -7.30
CA GLU A 133 -2.80 -14.81 -7.58
C GLU A 133 -3.75 -14.17 -6.56
N MET A 134 -3.36 -14.11 -5.28
CA MET A 134 -4.16 -13.47 -4.23
C MET A 134 -4.40 -11.99 -4.53
N PHE A 135 -3.41 -11.29 -5.08
CA PHE A 135 -3.45 -9.84 -5.31
C PHE A 135 -3.61 -9.41 -6.77
N ASP A 136 -3.95 -10.33 -7.69
CA ASP A 136 -4.13 -10.05 -9.12
C ASP A 136 -2.95 -9.31 -9.75
N LEU A 137 -1.73 -9.73 -9.42
CA LEU A 137 -0.55 -9.11 -9.99
C LEU A 137 -0.36 -9.54 -11.45
N GLU A 138 -0.29 -8.56 -12.35
CA GLU A 138 -0.05 -8.78 -13.76
C GLU A 138 1.46 -8.79 -14.06
N PHE A 139 1.89 -9.81 -14.80
CA PHE A 139 3.26 -9.92 -15.28
C PHE A 139 3.36 -9.30 -16.68
N VAL A 140 4.27 -8.34 -16.84
CA VAL A 140 4.61 -7.79 -18.17
C VAL A 140 5.43 -8.80 -18.95
N TYR A 141 6.40 -9.42 -18.27
CA TYR A 141 7.26 -10.46 -18.78
C TYR A 141 7.38 -11.60 -17.77
N GLY A 142 7.61 -12.82 -18.27
CA GLY A 142 7.75 -14.01 -17.44
C GLY A 142 6.49 -14.39 -16.65
N GLY A 143 6.68 -14.84 -15.42
CA GLY A 143 5.62 -15.28 -14.52
C GLY A 143 6.14 -15.52 -13.11
N SER A 144 5.30 -16.08 -12.24
CA SER A 144 5.70 -16.52 -10.91
C SER A 144 6.52 -17.82 -10.96
N TRP A 145 7.24 -18.11 -9.88
CA TRP A 145 7.97 -19.37 -9.74
C TRP A 145 7.03 -20.55 -9.43
N ASP A 146 7.47 -21.75 -9.81
CA ASP A 146 6.72 -22.97 -9.57
C ASP A 146 6.91 -23.51 -8.13
N ALA A 147 6.30 -24.65 -7.82
CA ALA A 147 6.44 -25.26 -6.51
C ALA A 147 7.83 -25.89 -6.30
N ALA A 148 8.50 -26.32 -7.38
CA ALA A 148 9.81 -26.95 -7.31
C ALA A 148 10.90 -25.93 -6.95
N ALA A 149 10.79 -24.70 -7.46
CA ALA A 149 11.69 -23.60 -7.13
C ALA A 149 11.77 -23.34 -5.62
N TYR A 150 10.64 -23.49 -4.90
CA TYR A 150 10.62 -23.39 -3.44
C TYR A 150 11.36 -24.55 -2.77
N GLU A 151 11.05 -25.80 -3.16
CA GLU A 151 11.67 -27.01 -2.59
C GLU A 151 13.17 -27.08 -2.84
N ASN A 152 13.62 -26.61 -4.00
CA ASN A 152 15.01 -26.58 -4.41
C ASN A 152 15.78 -25.38 -3.84
N GLY A 153 15.09 -24.41 -3.21
CA GLY A 153 15.70 -23.18 -2.73
C GLY A 153 16.28 -22.31 -3.86
N GLU A 154 15.60 -22.27 -5.00
CA GLU A 154 16.03 -21.47 -6.15
C GLU A 154 15.99 -19.97 -5.83
N LEU A 155 17.02 -19.25 -6.29
CA LEU A 155 17.16 -17.82 -6.06
C LEU A 155 16.43 -17.04 -7.14
N VAL A 156 15.11 -16.95 -6.98
CA VAL A 156 14.21 -16.25 -7.91
C VAL A 156 13.69 -14.94 -7.30
N VAL A 157 13.52 -13.93 -8.15
CA VAL A 157 12.94 -12.64 -7.77
C VAL A 157 12.03 -12.13 -8.88
N VAL A 158 10.95 -11.45 -8.49
CA VAL A 158 10.10 -10.69 -9.41
C VAL A 158 10.32 -9.21 -9.08
N ILE A 159 10.68 -8.44 -10.10
CA ILE A 159 10.89 -6.99 -10.01
C ILE A 159 9.69 -6.23 -10.56
N ASN A 160 9.49 -5.00 -10.09
CA ASN A 160 8.45 -4.14 -10.63
C ASN A 160 8.92 -3.48 -11.94
N ARG A 161 7.97 -2.88 -12.67
CA ARG A 161 8.25 -2.21 -13.95
C ARG A 161 9.33 -1.12 -13.83
N ALA A 162 9.27 -0.28 -12.80
CA ALA A 162 10.22 0.82 -12.63
C ALA A 162 11.65 0.30 -12.47
N LEU A 163 11.86 -0.74 -11.65
CA LEU A 163 13.17 -1.36 -11.50
C LEU A 163 13.64 -2.07 -12.78
N ASN A 164 12.71 -2.61 -13.56
CA ASN A 164 13.03 -3.19 -14.87
C ASN A 164 13.49 -2.13 -15.89
N GLU A 165 12.83 -0.97 -15.90
CA GLU A 165 13.21 0.18 -16.72
C GLU A 165 14.60 0.70 -16.31
N ASP A 166 14.86 0.82 -15.00
CA ASP A 166 16.13 1.33 -14.49
C ASP A 166 17.31 0.36 -14.73
N LEU A 167 17.11 -0.95 -14.58
CA LEU A 167 18.19 -1.94 -14.65
C LEU A 167 18.38 -2.60 -16.02
N PHE A 168 17.31 -2.73 -16.80
CA PHE A 168 17.27 -3.54 -18.02
C PHE A 168 16.59 -2.83 -19.20
N ASP A 169 16.45 -1.50 -19.15
CA ASP A 169 15.79 -0.69 -20.19
C ASP A 169 14.35 -1.16 -20.54
N GLY A 170 13.71 -1.90 -19.62
CA GLY A 170 12.34 -2.41 -19.78
C GLY A 170 12.19 -3.64 -20.67
N GLU A 171 13.28 -4.34 -20.99
CA GLU A 171 13.30 -5.47 -21.92
C GLU A 171 13.33 -6.87 -21.27
N ASN A 172 13.43 -6.96 -19.94
CA ASN A 172 13.41 -8.24 -19.20
C ASN A 172 12.00 -8.72 -18.89
#